data_AF-A0A7X5FE10-F1
#
_entry.id   AF-A0A7X5FE10-F1
#
_cell.length_a   1.000
_cell.length_b   1.000
_cell.length_c   1.000
_cell.angle_alpha   90.00
_cell.angle_beta   90.00
_cell.angle_gamma   90.00
#
_symmetry.space_group_name_H-M   'P 1'
#
loop_
_entity.id
_entity.type
_entity.pdbx_description
1 polymer ?
#
loop_
_entity_poly.entity_id
_entity_poly.type
_entity_poly.pdbx_seq_one_letter_code
_entity_poly.pdbx_strand_id
1 'polypeptide(L)'
;MTDITKLLNHEDALKYIVQYLGFKDTQGFSTYGYDLYLPNAMRKWCQEHTSQLGVQAHEAEKFVYDISPYFYEAAWELCRRGILRPGVQSYGKQSTDDGSAGNGYSITPFGKQWLSESDKDIFIPTEPGRFSEMLAPFSKIFGSGFHERANEAIRCYNGHTYLACCVMCGAAAESILLHLAIQKEGVEEKVLKLYKASNGRKKLEDLIVGQQKQNLKIDFEVCFGLLKYWRDEAAHGRKSTITESEAYTSLALLLRCAQFAQGNYQSLTSKLAE
;
A
#
# COMPACT_ATOMS: atom_id res chain seq x y z
N MET A 1 -2.32 -23.16 23.71
CA MET A 1 -1.60 -21.87 23.66
C MET A 1 -1.94 -21.21 22.35
N THR A 2 -2.58 -20.05 22.39
CA THR A 2 -2.84 -19.24 21.19
C THR A 2 -1.51 -18.69 20.71
N ASP A 3 -1.13 -19.05 19.50
CA ASP A 3 0.14 -18.63 18.90
C ASP A 3 0.01 -17.17 18.44
N ILE A 4 0.43 -16.23 19.29
CA ILE A 4 0.35 -14.79 19.03
C ILE A 4 1.13 -14.39 17.77
N THR A 5 2.13 -15.18 17.37
CA THR A 5 2.90 -14.92 16.14
C THR A 5 2.08 -15.08 14.86
N LYS A 6 0.96 -15.84 14.92
CA LYS A 6 0.03 -15.96 13.77
C LYS A 6 -0.85 -14.73 13.58
N LEU A 7 -0.90 -13.84 14.56
CA LEU A 7 -1.72 -12.62 14.55
C LEU A 7 -0.92 -11.37 14.16
N LEU A 8 0.40 -11.47 14.07
CA LEU A 8 1.28 -10.35 13.76
C LEU A 8 2.13 -10.69 12.55
N ASN A 9 2.01 -9.89 11.51
CA ASN A 9 2.97 -9.85 10.42
C ASN A 9 3.76 -8.52 10.44
N HIS A 10 4.73 -8.40 9.54
CA HIS A 10 5.54 -7.21 9.37
C HIS A 10 4.72 -5.93 9.11
N GLU A 11 3.60 -6.00 8.38
CA GLU A 11 2.72 -4.85 8.13
C GLU A 11 2.01 -4.35 9.39
N ASP A 12 1.57 -5.28 10.23
CA ASP A 12 0.93 -4.97 11.50
C ASP A 12 1.94 -4.32 12.45
N ALA A 13 3.17 -4.83 12.50
CA ALA A 13 4.26 -4.23 13.25
C ALA A 13 4.60 -2.82 12.74
N LEU A 14 4.67 -2.63 11.42
CA LEU A 14 4.92 -1.33 10.81
C LEU A 14 3.79 -0.33 11.10
N LYS A 15 2.53 -0.70 10.86
CA LYS A 15 1.36 0.12 11.16
C LYS A 15 1.35 0.50 12.63
N TYR A 16 1.67 -0.46 13.50
CA TYR A 16 1.74 -0.21 14.93
C TYR A 16 2.86 0.76 15.29
N ILE A 17 4.08 0.62 14.74
CA ILE A 17 5.17 1.58 14.98
C ILE A 17 4.75 2.99 14.51
N VAL A 18 4.12 3.12 13.35
CA VAL A 18 3.64 4.41 12.84
C VAL A 18 2.60 5.02 13.77
N GLN A 19 1.60 4.23 14.21
CA GLN A 19 0.61 4.67 15.19
C GLN A 19 1.27 5.05 16.52
N TYR A 20 2.17 4.22 17.03
CA TYR A 20 2.93 4.44 18.25
C TYR A 20 3.72 5.76 18.21
N LEU A 21 4.29 6.12 17.06
CA LEU A 21 5.00 7.38 16.87
C LEU A 21 4.05 8.59 16.69
N GLY A 22 2.84 8.37 16.17
CA GLY A 22 1.80 9.39 16.01
C GLY A 22 1.13 9.75 17.35
N PHE A 23 0.92 8.77 18.23
CA PHE A 23 0.43 9.01 19.59
C PHE A 23 1.57 9.50 20.48
N LYS A 24 1.53 10.79 20.89
CA LYS A 24 2.47 11.36 21.88
C LYS A 24 2.37 10.75 23.29
N ASP A 25 1.60 9.67 23.46
CA ASP A 25 1.34 9.06 24.76
C ASP A 25 2.35 7.94 25.04
N THR A 26 3.57 8.35 25.36
CA THR A 26 4.61 7.49 25.96
C THR A 26 4.42 7.41 27.49
N GLN A 27 3.19 7.51 28.00
CA GLN A 27 2.94 7.41 29.43
C GLN A 27 3.37 6.03 29.93
N GLY A 28 4.42 6.01 30.76
CA GLY A 28 4.85 4.84 31.52
C GLY A 28 6.22 4.25 31.17
N PHE A 29 6.83 4.57 30.02
CA PHE A 29 8.14 4.02 29.64
C PHE A 29 9.18 5.09 29.34
N SER A 30 10.39 4.94 29.90
CA SER A 30 11.54 5.79 29.54
C SER A 30 11.97 5.52 28.10
N THR A 31 12.14 6.58 27.31
CA THR A 31 12.58 6.49 25.91
C THR A 31 14.08 6.76 25.75
N TYR A 32 14.82 7.00 26.84
CA TYR A 32 16.29 7.10 26.86
C TYR A 32 16.88 7.92 25.69
N GLY A 33 16.30 9.09 25.39
CA GLY A 33 16.81 9.99 24.33
C GLY A 33 16.42 9.63 22.90
N TYR A 34 15.65 8.57 22.69
CA TYR A 34 15.11 8.13 21.40
C TYR A 34 13.66 8.63 21.20
N ASP A 35 13.23 8.74 19.95
CA ASP A 35 11.80 8.91 19.61
C ASP A 35 11.07 7.56 19.60
N LEU A 36 11.78 6.51 19.15
CA LEU A 36 11.32 5.13 19.18
C LEU A 36 12.36 4.27 19.89
N TYR A 37 11.92 3.58 20.94
CA TYR A 37 12.70 2.52 21.57
C TYR A 37 11.92 1.21 21.40
N LEU A 38 12.40 0.34 20.51
CA LEU A 38 11.68 -0.86 20.06
C LEU A 38 11.19 -1.76 21.20
N PRO A 39 11.97 -2.03 22.26
CA PRO A 39 11.50 -2.83 23.37
C PRO A 39 10.24 -2.28 24.04
N ASN A 40 10.07 -0.95 24.09
CA ASN A 40 8.86 -0.34 24.64
C ASN A 40 7.67 -0.51 23.69
N ALA A 41 7.88 -0.36 22.39
CA ALA A 41 6.84 -0.55 21.38
C ALA A 41 6.34 -2.01 21.38
N MET A 42 7.27 -2.98 21.41
CA MET A 42 6.95 -4.41 21.47
C MET A 42 6.21 -4.77 22.76
N ARG A 43 6.68 -4.30 23.92
CA ARG A 43 6.00 -4.54 25.21
C ARG A 43 4.60 -3.96 25.22
N LYS A 44 4.41 -2.73 24.73
CA LYS A 44 3.10 -2.09 24.66
C LYS A 44 2.16 -2.87 23.74
N TRP A 45 2.63 -3.28 22.57
CA TRP A 45 1.86 -4.12 21.65
C TRP A 45 1.43 -5.44 22.31
N CYS A 46 2.39 -6.14 22.96
CA CYS A 46 2.09 -7.36 23.70
C CYS A 46 1.04 -7.09 24.79
N GLN A 47 1.18 -6.05 25.61
CA GLN A 47 0.23 -5.73 26.68
C GLN A 47 -1.19 -5.48 26.14
N GLU A 48 -1.32 -4.71 25.06
CA GLU A 48 -2.62 -4.38 24.44
C GLU A 48 -3.32 -5.62 23.87
N HIS A 49 -2.57 -6.56 23.28
CA HIS A 49 -3.12 -7.73 22.60
C HIS A 49 -3.21 -8.98 23.50
N THR A 50 -2.38 -9.09 24.54
CA THR A 50 -2.45 -10.17 25.54
C THR A 50 -3.53 -9.93 26.59
N SER A 51 -3.82 -8.66 26.93
CA SER A 51 -4.95 -8.30 27.81
C SER A 51 -6.29 -8.72 27.21
N GLN A 52 -6.43 -8.66 25.87
CA GLN A 52 -7.61 -9.15 25.14
C GLN A 52 -7.74 -10.68 25.19
N LEU A 53 -6.64 -11.39 25.45
CA LEU A 53 -6.58 -12.85 25.53
C LEU A 53 -6.58 -13.37 26.98
N GLY A 54 -6.69 -12.49 27.99
CA GLY A 54 -6.69 -12.86 29.40
C GLY A 54 -5.34 -13.36 29.93
N VAL A 55 -4.26 -13.08 29.22
CA VAL A 55 -2.89 -13.49 29.57
C VAL A 55 -2.28 -12.50 30.56
N GLN A 56 -1.54 -12.99 31.56
CA GLN A 56 -0.96 -12.13 32.59
C GLN A 56 0.25 -11.34 32.08
N ALA A 57 0.48 -10.15 32.65
CA ALA A 57 1.54 -9.22 32.21
C ALA A 57 2.96 -9.83 32.25
N HIS A 58 3.24 -10.77 33.17
CA HIS A 58 4.54 -11.45 33.25
C HIS A 58 4.74 -12.51 32.16
N GLU A 59 3.66 -13.01 31.56
CA GLU A 59 3.73 -13.93 30.41
C GLU A 59 3.84 -13.16 29.09
N ALA A 60 3.36 -11.91 29.05
CA ALA A 60 3.46 -11.00 27.90
C ALA A 60 4.92 -10.77 27.47
N GLU A 61 5.86 -10.78 28.42
CA GLU A 61 7.28 -10.53 28.16
C GLU A 61 7.94 -11.65 27.32
N LYS A 62 7.44 -12.89 27.42
CA LYS A 62 7.95 -14.02 26.62
C LYS A 62 7.66 -13.83 25.14
N PHE A 63 6.53 -13.22 24.79
CA PHE A 63 6.13 -12.99 23.41
C PHE A 63 6.93 -11.89 22.72
N VAL A 64 7.60 -11.00 23.48
CA VAL A 64 8.44 -9.93 22.92
C VAL A 64 9.55 -10.52 22.05
N TYR A 65 10.17 -11.62 22.47
CA TYR A 65 11.21 -12.30 21.68
C TYR A 65 10.64 -12.84 20.37
N ASP A 66 9.47 -13.47 20.41
CA ASP A 66 8.85 -14.11 19.25
C ASP A 66 8.39 -13.09 18.19
N ILE A 67 7.93 -11.91 18.62
CA ILE A 67 7.49 -10.84 17.70
C ILE A 67 8.63 -9.94 17.24
N SER A 68 9.79 -10.01 17.89
CA SER A 68 10.88 -9.06 17.66
C SER A 68 11.34 -8.98 16.20
N PRO A 69 11.44 -10.08 15.41
CA PRO A 69 11.87 -9.98 14.02
C PRO A 69 10.99 -9.03 13.19
N TYR A 70 9.66 -9.08 13.36
CA TYR A 70 8.72 -8.23 12.63
C TYR A 70 8.89 -6.74 12.95
N PHE A 71 9.17 -6.42 14.21
CA PHE A 71 9.40 -5.04 14.66
C PHE A 71 10.76 -4.50 14.19
N TYR A 72 11.80 -5.33 14.20
CA TYR A 72 13.11 -4.94 13.66
C TYR A 72 13.04 -4.71 12.15
N GLU A 73 12.39 -5.59 11.40
CA GLU A 73 12.17 -5.40 9.96
C GLU A 73 11.38 -4.12 9.67
N ALA A 74 10.32 -3.86 10.43
CA ALA A 74 9.51 -2.66 10.28
C ALA A 74 10.30 -1.38 10.56
N ALA A 75 11.09 -1.35 11.64
CA ALA A 75 11.97 -0.22 11.95
C ALA A 75 13.04 -0.01 10.86
N TRP A 76 13.60 -1.09 10.33
CA TRP A 76 14.57 -1.03 9.24
C TRP A 76 13.93 -0.51 7.95
N GLU A 77 12.70 -0.92 7.64
CA GLU A 77 11.96 -0.37 6.51
C GLU A 77 11.73 1.13 6.65
N LEU A 78 11.33 1.61 7.83
CA LEU A 78 11.18 3.05 8.10
C LEU A 78 12.52 3.80 8.00
N CYS A 79 13.64 3.16 8.33
CA CYS A 79 14.97 3.71 8.09
C CYS A 79 15.30 3.82 6.59
N ARG A 80 15.02 2.78 5.81
CA ARG A 80 15.21 2.80 4.34
C ARG A 80 14.35 3.86 3.66
N ARG A 81 13.15 4.12 4.19
CA ARG A 81 12.25 5.20 3.75
C ARG A 81 12.69 6.60 4.20
N GLY A 82 13.75 6.70 5.01
CA GLY A 82 14.25 7.97 5.56
C GLY A 82 13.37 8.59 6.63
N ILE A 83 12.38 7.85 7.15
CA ILE A 83 11.45 8.32 8.20
C ILE A 83 12.15 8.25 9.57
N LEU A 84 12.84 7.14 9.82
CA LEU A 84 13.64 6.93 11.02
C LEU A 84 15.13 6.95 10.70
N ARG A 85 15.95 7.18 11.72
CA ARG A 85 17.38 6.91 11.72
C ARG A 85 17.81 6.27 13.04
N PRO A 86 18.80 5.38 13.06
CA PRO A 86 19.36 4.86 14.31
C PRO A 86 19.97 5.97 15.17
N GLY A 87 19.81 5.87 16.49
CA GLY A 87 20.44 6.75 17.47
C GLY A 87 19.54 7.85 18.05
N VAL A 88 20.12 8.62 18.97
CA VAL A 88 19.43 9.62 19.80
C VAL A 88 18.93 10.84 18.99
N GLN A 89 17.92 11.50 19.53
CA GLN A 89 17.30 12.70 18.94
C GLN A 89 18.30 13.83 18.71
N SER A 90 19.21 14.05 19.66
CA SER A 90 20.20 15.14 19.62
C SER A 90 21.48 14.75 20.33
N TYR A 91 22.57 15.41 19.95
CA TYR A 91 23.86 15.27 20.61
C TYR A 91 23.74 15.46 22.13
N GLY A 92 24.44 14.63 22.90
CA GLY A 92 24.48 14.70 24.36
C GLY A 92 23.24 14.16 25.09
N LYS A 93 22.24 13.61 24.38
CA LYS A 93 21.17 12.86 25.05
C LYS A 93 21.66 11.51 25.55
N GLN A 94 20.98 11.01 26.58
CA GLN A 94 21.17 9.66 27.09
C GLN A 94 21.04 8.67 25.93
N SER A 95 21.95 7.70 25.87
CA SER A 95 21.90 6.54 25.00
C SER A 95 22.06 5.32 25.91
N THR A 96 21.42 4.19 25.57
CA THR A 96 21.64 2.93 26.27
C THR A 96 22.47 2.00 25.38
N ASP A 97 23.17 1.04 25.98
CA ASP A 97 23.91 0.02 25.22
C ASP A 97 22.96 -0.75 24.30
N ASP A 98 21.79 -1.12 24.83
CA ASP A 98 20.73 -1.79 24.08
C ASP A 98 20.17 -0.92 22.94
N GLY A 99 19.88 0.36 23.21
CA GLY A 99 19.41 1.29 22.18
C GLY A 99 20.46 1.50 21.06
N SER A 100 21.73 1.55 21.43
CA SER A 100 22.85 1.67 20.48
C SER A 100 23.09 0.38 19.67
N ALA A 101 22.67 -0.77 20.19
CA ALA A 101 22.74 -2.07 19.53
C ALA A 101 21.63 -2.31 18.49
N GLY A 102 20.79 -1.30 18.21
CA GLY A 102 19.75 -1.37 17.19
C GLY A 102 18.32 -1.23 17.71
N ASN A 103 18.12 -0.95 19.00
CA ASN A 103 16.78 -0.75 19.57
C ASN A 103 16.32 0.71 19.61
N GLY A 104 17.23 1.67 19.45
CA GLY A 104 16.95 3.10 19.60
C GLY A 104 16.99 3.86 18.27
N TYR A 105 15.91 4.58 17.98
CA TYR A 105 15.76 5.37 16.75
C TYR A 105 15.25 6.78 17.02
N SER A 106 15.61 7.72 16.16
CA SER A 106 15.08 9.07 16.10
C SER A 106 14.31 9.31 14.80
N ILE A 107 13.27 10.12 14.88
CA ILE A 107 12.47 10.54 13.72
C ILE A 107 13.26 11.64 13.00
N THR A 108 13.44 11.48 11.70
CA THR A 108 14.12 12.49 10.87
C THR A 108 13.21 13.72 10.65
N PRO A 109 13.74 14.86 10.19
CA PRO A 109 12.90 15.99 9.78
C PRO A 109 11.83 15.59 8.74
N PHE A 110 12.20 14.77 7.76
CA PHE A 110 11.27 14.21 6.78
C PHE A 110 10.22 13.31 7.44
N GLY A 111 10.62 12.44 8.35
CA GLY A 111 9.71 11.55 9.08
C GLY A 111 8.69 12.32 9.92
N LYS A 112 9.05 13.47 10.51
CA LYS A 112 8.11 14.33 11.24
C LYS A 112 7.04 14.92 10.34
N GLN A 113 7.43 15.37 9.15
CA GLN A 113 6.49 15.85 8.14
C GLN A 113 5.59 14.71 7.68
N TRP A 114 6.17 13.57 7.34
CA TRP A 114 5.45 12.37 6.89
C TRP A 114 4.42 11.90 7.92
N LEU A 115 4.79 11.82 9.20
CA LEU A 115 3.88 11.44 10.30
C LEU A 115 2.78 12.48 10.55
N SER A 116 2.97 13.74 10.16
CA SER A 116 1.91 14.77 10.24
C SER A 116 0.91 14.70 9.08
N GLU A 117 1.30 14.03 7.99
CA GLU A 117 0.51 13.84 6.76
C GLU A 117 -0.06 12.41 6.65
N SER A 118 0.42 11.48 7.50
CA SER A 118 0.22 10.02 7.39
C SER A 118 -1.21 9.52 7.59
N ASP A 119 -2.14 10.38 8.02
CA ASP A 119 -3.58 10.06 7.95
C ASP A 119 -4.07 9.93 6.49
N LYS A 120 -3.25 10.30 5.49
CA LYS A 120 -3.59 10.31 4.07
C LYS A 120 -2.65 9.53 3.17
N ASP A 121 -1.52 9.03 3.68
CA ASP A 121 -0.46 8.47 2.82
C ASP A 121 -0.55 6.95 2.66
N ILE A 122 -0.81 6.58 1.42
CA ILE A 122 -0.95 5.22 0.90
C ILE A 122 0.35 4.44 1.12
N PHE A 123 0.26 3.36 1.90
CA PHE A 123 1.33 2.39 2.03
C PHE A 123 1.57 1.69 0.67
N ILE A 124 2.63 2.06 -0.03
CA ILE A 124 3.16 1.24 -1.15
C ILE A 124 4.19 0.28 -0.54
N PRO A 125 4.08 -1.04 -0.79
CA PRO A 125 4.96 -2.01 -0.19
C PRO A 125 6.33 -1.97 -0.86
N THR A 126 7.43 -1.90 -0.10
CA THR A 126 8.78 -1.93 -0.70
C THR A 126 9.14 -3.28 -1.31
N GLU A 127 8.41 -4.33 -0.93
CA GLU A 127 8.59 -5.69 -1.44
C GLU A 127 7.55 -6.03 -2.52
N PRO A 128 7.99 -6.41 -3.73
CA PRO A 128 7.09 -6.72 -4.85
C PRO A 128 6.08 -7.85 -4.57
N GLY A 129 6.48 -8.87 -3.80
CA GLY A 129 5.61 -10.01 -3.46
C GLY A 129 4.33 -9.60 -2.73
N ARG A 130 4.36 -8.47 -2.02
CA ARG A 130 3.26 -7.96 -1.19
C ARG A 130 2.16 -7.29 -2.00
N PHE A 131 2.41 -6.92 -3.26
CA PHE A 131 1.34 -6.45 -4.14
C PHE A 131 0.23 -7.50 -4.31
N SER A 132 0.55 -8.79 -4.22
CA SER A 132 -0.45 -9.87 -4.28
C SER A 132 -1.47 -9.75 -3.14
N GLU A 133 -0.98 -9.58 -1.92
CA GLU A 133 -1.82 -9.44 -0.72
C GLU A 133 -2.63 -8.15 -0.76
N MET A 134 -2.01 -7.04 -1.17
CA MET A 134 -2.67 -5.73 -1.22
C MET A 134 -3.71 -5.63 -2.34
N LEU A 135 -3.50 -6.32 -3.48
CA LEU A 135 -4.44 -6.31 -4.60
C LEU A 135 -5.57 -7.34 -4.43
N ALA A 136 -5.36 -8.40 -3.64
CA ALA A 136 -6.33 -9.49 -3.46
C ALA A 136 -7.73 -9.03 -3.01
N PRO A 137 -7.90 -8.10 -2.04
CA PRO A 137 -9.22 -7.64 -1.61
C PRO A 137 -10.06 -7.02 -2.74
N PHE A 138 -9.41 -6.38 -3.72
CA PHE A 138 -10.09 -5.73 -4.83
C PHE A 138 -10.70 -6.71 -5.84
N SER A 139 -10.34 -8.00 -5.79
CA SER A 139 -10.98 -9.06 -6.59
C SER A 139 -12.49 -9.17 -6.29
N LYS A 140 -12.90 -8.91 -5.05
CA LYS A 140 -14.32 -8.93 -4.64
C LYS A 140 -15.12 -7.79 -5.28
N ILE A 141 -14.43 -6.71 -5.66
CA ILE A 141 -15.05 -5.51 -6.22
C ILE A 141 -14.99 -5.58 -7.74
N PHE A 142 -13.81 -5.79 -8.32
CA PHE A 142 -13.58 -5.70 -9.76
C PHE A 142 -13.61 -7.06 -10.49
N GLY A 143 -13.88 -8.14 -9.76
CA GLY A 143 -14.11 -9.48 -10.31
C GLY A 143 -12.84 -10.29 -10.62
N SER A 144 -13.07 -11.50 -11.14
CA SER A 144 -12.03 -12.50 -11.43
C SER A 144 -11.05 -12.03 -12.52
N GLY A 145 -11.54 -11.34 -13.55
CA GLY A 145 -10.68 -10.84 -14.63
C GLY A 145 -9.65 -9.81 -14.18
N PHE A 146 -9.99 -8.97 -13.19
CA PHE A 146 -9.01 -8.11 -12.53
C PHE A 146 -7.99 -8.94 -11.75
N HIS A 147 -8.47 -9.89 -10.94
CA HIS A 147 -7.62 -10.71 -10.08
C HIS A 147 -6.58 -11.52 -10.87
N GLU A 148 -6.99 -12.15 -11.96
CA GLU A 148 -6.13 -12.90 -12.86
C GLU A 148 -5.00 -12.01 -13.40
N ARG A 149 -5.35 -10.88 -14.01
CA ARG A 149 -4.38 -9.96 -14.64
C ARG A 149 -3.45 -9.28 -13.62
N ALA A 150 -3.97 -8.94 -12.45
CA ALA A 150 -3.16 -8.38 -11.36
C ALA A 150 -2.11 -9.40 -10.88
N ASN A 151 -2.50 -10.66 -10.71
CA ASN A 151 -1.57 -11.73 -10.35
C ASN A 151 -0.56 -12.03 -11.46
N GLU A 152 -0.98 -11.99 -12.72
CA GLU A 152 -0.06 -12.11 -13.86
C GLU A 152 0.97 -10.99 -13.87
N ALA A 153 0.57 -9.74 -13.59
CA ALA A 153 1.49 -8.62 -13.47
C ALA A 153 2.58 -8.87 -12.41
N ILE A 154 2.18 -9.35 -11.23
CA ILE A 154 3.10 -9.67 -10.13
C ILE A 154 4.03 -10.83 -10.51
N ARG A 155 3.50 -11.89 -11.12
CA ARG A 155 4.31 -13.03 -11.60
C ARG A 155 5.31 -12.58 -12.66
N CYS A 156 4.92 -11.69 -13.57
CA CYS A 156 5.80 -11.11 -14.57
C CYS A 156 6.92 -10.28 -13.93
N TYR A 157 6.62 -9.51 -12.87
CA TYR A 157 7.63 -8.79 -12.10
C TYR A 157 8.63 -9.77 -11.48
N ASN A 158 8.15 -10.78 -10.76
CA ASN A 158 8.99 -11.77 -10.08
C ASN A 158 9.81 -12.61 -11.07
N GLY A 159 9.32 -12.81 -12.28
CA GLY A 159 10.02 -13.46 -13.38
C GLY A 159 10.97 -12.54 -14.16
N HIS A 160 11.20 -11.31 -13.70
CA HIS A 160 12.04 -10.29 -14.35
C HIS A 160 11.61 -9.96 -15.80
N THR A 161 10.31 -10.11 -16.11
CA THR A 161 9.70 -9.75 -17.39
C THR A 161 9.00 -8.40 -17.28
N TYR A 162 9.80 -7.34 -17.11
CA TYR A 162 9.30 -6.01 -16.72
C TYR A 162 8.31 -5.37 -17.71
N LEU A 163 8.55 -5.50 -19.02
CA LEU A 163 7.58 -5.06 -20.03
C LEU A 163 6.23 -5.78 -19.87
N ALA A 164 6.25 -7.11 -19.70
CA ALA A 164 5.03 -7.89 -19.51
C ALA A 164 4.31 -7.51 -18.20
N CYS A 165 5.05 -7.21 -17.14
CA CYS A 165 4.49 -6.68 -15.90
C CYS A 165 3.71 -5.38 -16.15
N CYS A 166 4.31 -4.40 -16.82
CA CYS A 166 3.65 -3.13 -17.14
C CYS A 166 2.39 -3.33 -18.01
N VAL A 167 2.45 -4.21 -19.00
CA VAL A 167 1.30 -4.55 -19.86
C VAL A 167 0.16 -5.17 -19.04
N MET A 168 0.47 -6.12 -18.16
CA MET A 168 -0.53 -6.75 -17.31
C MET A 168 -1.10 -5.78 -16.27
N CYS A 169 -0.32 -4.82 -15.77
CA CYS A 169 -0.86 -3.72 -14.98
C CYS A 169 -1.89 -2.91 -15.77
N GLY A 170 -1.60 -2.60 -17.05
CA GLY A 170 -2.55 -1.96 -17.97
C GLY A 170 -3.82 -2.78 -18.21
N ALA A 171 -3.69 -4.10 -18.38
CA ALA A 171 -4.83 -5.00 -18.55
C ALA A 171 -5.69 -5.13 -17.27
N ALA A 172 -5.05 -5.18 -16.10
CA ALA A 172 -5.74 -5.18 -14.82
C ALA A 172 -6.50 -3.86 -14.60
N ALA A 173 -5.88 -2.72 -14.89
CA ALA A 173 -6.56 -1.43 -14.85
C ALA A 173 -7.76 -1.37 -15.79
N GLU A 174 -7.63 -1.90 -17.01
CA GLU A 174 -8.76 -1.96 -17.92
C GLU A 174 -9.93 -2.81 -17.39
N SER A 175 -9.64 -3.81 -16.56
CA SER A 175 -10.68 -4.57 -15.85
C SER A 175 -11.46 -3.69 -14.86
N ILE A 176 -10.76 -2.79 -14.15
CA ILE A 176 -11.38 -1.78 -13.28
C ILE A 176 -12.26 -0.84 -14.14
N LEU A 177 -11.73 -0.33 -15.26
CA LEU A 177 -12.46 0.56 -16.16
C LEU A 177 -13.77 -0.07 -16.66
N LEU A 178 -13.69 -1.31 -17.16
CA LEU A 178 -14.84 -2.05 -17.66
C LEU A 178 -15.87 -2.28 -16.54
N HIS A 179 -15.41 -2.69 -15.35
CA HIS A 179 -16.30 -2.88 -14.21
C HIS A 179 -17.06 -1.59 -13.86
N LEU A 180 -16.35 -0.46 -13.74
CA LEU A 180 -16.98 0.83 -13.44
C LEU A 180 -18.01 1.22 -14.52
N ALA A 181 -17.67 1.05 -15.80
CA ALA A 181 -18.58 1.33 -16.89
C ALA A 181 -19.84 0.43 -16.89
N ILE A 182 -19.67 -0.88 -16.66
CA ILE A 182 -20.78 -1.85 -16.56
C ILE A 182 -21.71 -1.46 -15.42
N GLN A 183 -21.14 -1.14 -14.26
CA GLN A 183 -21.91 -0.75 -13.08
C GLN A 183 -22.66 0.57 -13.30
N LYS A 184 -22.03 1.53 -13.98
CA LYS A 184 -22.67 2.80 -14.30
C LYS A 184 -23.79 2.67 -15.32
N GLU A 185 -23.57 1.92 -16.39
CA GLU A 185 -24.54 1.78 -17.47
C GLU A 185 -25.70 0.84 -17.07
N GLY A 186 -25.38 -0.22 -16.32
CA GLY A 186 -26.30 -1.29 -15.94
C GLY A 186 -26.53 -2.35 -17.01
N VAL A 187 -25.88 -2.24 -18.18
CA VAL A 187 -26.04 -3.18 -19.31
C VAL A 187 -24.67 -3.57 -19.87
N GLU A 188 -24.19 -4.75 -19.49
CA GLU A 188 -22.85 -5.23 -19.83
C GLU A 188 -22.61 -5.33 -21.34
N GLU A 189 -23.54 -5.91 -22.10
CA GLU A 189 -23.39 -6.07 -23.55
C GLU A 189 -23.21 -4.73 -24.28
N LYS A 190 -23.91 -3.69 -23.82
CA LYS A 190 -23.78 -2.33 -24.37
C LYS A 190 -22.39 -1.78 -24.12
N VAL A 191 -21.86 -1.96 -22.91
CA VAL A 191 -20.51 -1.52 -22.53
C VAL A 191 -19.45 -2.27 -23.33
N LEU A 192 -19.56 -3.60 -23.47
CA LEU A 192 -18.62 -4.40 -24.26
C LEU A 192 -18.65 -4.05 -25.75
N LYS A 193 -19.85 -3.78 -26.29
CA LYS A 193 -19.99 -3.30 -27.68
C LYS A 193 -19.35 -1.93 -27.86
N LEU A 194 -19.55 -1.01 -26.91
CA LEU A 194 -18.95 0.32 -26.90
C LEU A 194 -17.42 0.24 -26.80
N TYR A 195 -16.91 -0.61 -25.92
CA TYR A 195 -15.49 -0.85 -25.72
C TYR A 195 -14.78 -1.37 -26.97
N LYS A 196 -15.43 -2.29 -27.71
CA LYS A 196 -14.89 -2.86 -28.97
C LYS A 196 -14.93 -1.88 -30.16
N ALA A 197 -15.66 -0.77 -30.04
CA ALA A 197 -15.74 0.22 -31.11
C ALA A 197 -14.46 1.07 -31.24
N SER A 198 -14.31 1.80 -32.34
CA SER A 198 -13.23 2.79 -32.45
C SER A 198 -13.32 3.81 -31.32
N ASN A 199 -12.17 4.12 -30.72
CA ASN A 199 -12.06 4.95 -29.51
C ASN A 199 -12.92 4.46 -28.34
N GLY A 200 -13.26 3.17 -28.29
CA GLY A 200 -14.16 2.60 -27.30
C GLY A 200 -13.71 2.88 -25.86
N ARG A 201 -12.41 2.75 -25.58
CA ARG A 201 -11.85 3.11 -24.28
C ARG A 201 -12.15 4.57 -23.88
N LYS A 202 -11.85 5.54 -24.76
CA LYS A 202 -12.11 6.95 -24.47
C LYS A 202 -13.60 7.21 -24.23
N LYS A 203 -14.47 6.54 -24.99
CA LYS A 203 -15.92 6.60 -24.77
C LYS A 203 -16.34 6.04 -23.40
N LEU A 204 -15.67 5.01 -22.90
CA LEU A 204 -15.91 4.50 -21.54
C LEU A 204 -15.41 5.47 -20.47
N GLU A 205 -14.24 6.09 -20.67
CA GLU A 205 -13.73 7.12 -19.75
C GLU A 205 -14.72 8.28 -19.67
N ASP A 206 -15.19 8.78 -20.81
CA ASP A 206 -16.17 9.87 -20.88
C ASP A 206 -17.53 9.47 -20.27
N LEU A 207 -17.94 8.21 -20.40
CA LEU A 207 -19.13 7.68 -19.72
C LEU A 207 -18.97 7.74 -18.20
N ILE A 208 -17.81 7.36 -17.66
CA ILE A 208 -17.57 7.28 -16.21
C ILE A 208 -17.36 8.67 -15.61
N VAL A 209 -16.47 9.48 -16.18
CA VAL A 209 -16.05 10.75 -15.59
C VAL A 209 -16.48 12.00 -16.35
N GLY A 210 -17.06 11.90 -17.55
CA GLY A 210 -17.35 13.06 -18.41
C GLY A 210 -18.21 14.15 -17.76
N GLN A 211 -19.10 13.77 -16.84
CA GLN A 211 -19.97 14.69 -16.09
C GLN A 211 -19.55 14.88 -14.62
N GLN A 212 -18.41 14.35 -14.22
CA GLN A 212 -17.90 14.46 -12.85
C GLN A 212 -17.18 15.80 -12.62
N LYS A 213 -16.95 16.12 -11.34
CA LYS A 213 -16.15 17.28 -10.92
C LYS A 213 -14.74 17.21 -11.52
N GLN A 214 -14.17 18.37 -11.82
CA GLN A 214 -12.86 18.47 -12.50
C GLN A 214 -11.74 17.75 -11.74
N ASN A 215 -11.71 17.84 -10.40
CA ASN A 215 -10.70 17.14 -9.60
C ASN A 215 -10.78 15.62 -9.79
N LEU A 216 -11.99 15.06 -9.79
CA LEU A 216 -12.18 13.61 -9.97
C LEU A 216 -11.77 13.16 -11.38
N LYS A 217 -11.99 14.01 -12.41
CA LYS A 217 -11.51 13.75 -13.77
C LYS A 217 -9.99 13.70 -13.84
N ILE A 218 -9.31 14.67 -13.23
CA ILE A 218 -7.84 14.74 -13.20
C ILE A 218 -7.26 13.51 -12.51
N ASP A 219 -7.77 13.17 -11.31
CA ASP A 219 -7.30 12.01 -10.56
C ASP A 219 -7.52 10.70 -11.34
N PHE A 220 -8.66 10.59 -12.04
CA PHE A 220 -8.96 9.47 -12.92
C PHE A 220 -7.99 9.39 -14.11
N GLU A 221 -7.72 10.52 -14.78
CA GLU A 221 -6.79 10.57 -15.91
C GLU A 221 -5.35 10.21 -15.49
N VAL A 222 -4.91 10.64 -14.30
CA VAL A 222 -3.60 10.26 -13.75
C VAL A 222 -3.53 8.75 -13.53
N CYS A 223 -4.58 8.15 -12.97
CA CYS A 223 -4.65 6.71 -12.72
C CYS A 223 -4.58 5.90 -14.02
N PHE A 224 -5.43 6.21 -15.00
CA PHE A 224 -5.58 5.38 -16.20
C PHE A 224 -4.62 5.77 -17.35
N GLY A 225 -4.08 6.99 -17.35
CA GLY A 225 -3.24 7.52 -18.41
C GLY A 225 -1.88 6.82 -18.52
N LEU A 226 -1.20 6.62 -17.39
CA LEU A 226 0.13 5.98 -17.38
C LEU A 226 0.04 4.46 -17.66
N LEU A 227 -1.01 3.80 -17.20
CA LEU A 227 -1.25 2.38 -17.46
C LEU A 227 -1.61 2.10 -18.93
N LYS A 228 -2.23 3.07 -19.60
CA LYS A 228 -2.48 3.03 -21.06
C LYS A 228 -1.18 3.05 -21.86
N TYR A 229 -0.24 3.93 -21.49
CA TYR A 229 1.04 4.08 -22.19
C TYR A 229 1.76 2.74 -22.35
N TRP A 230 1.82 1.92 -21.29
CA TRP A 230 2.55 0.66 -21.32
C TRP A 230 1.99 -0.38 -22.27
N ARG A 231 0.66 -0.41 -22.43
CA ARG A 231 0.02 -1.32 -23.38
C ARG A 231 0.30 -0.92 -24.82
N ASP A 232 0.26 0.38 -25.10
CA ASP A 232 0.54 0.90 -26.45
C ASP A 232 2.02 0.67 -26.79
N GLU A 233 2.93 0.90 -25.85
CA GLU A 233 4.38 0.69 -26.01
C GLU A 233 4.72 -0.77 -26.38
N ALA A 234 4.07 -1.75 -25.74
CA ALA A 234 4.28 -3.17 -26.04
C ALA A 234 3.81 -3.59 -27.44
N ALA A 235 2.87 -2.85 -28.04
CA ALA A 235 2.33 -3.15 -29.38
C ALA A 235 3.25 -2.67 -30.51
N HIS A 236 4.22 -1.80 -30.22
CA HIS A 236 5.00 -1.13 -31.26
C HIS A 236 6.22 -1.91 -31.77
N GLY A 237 6.46 -3.15 -31.31
CA GLY A 237 7.50 -4.05 -31.84
C GLY A 237 8.94 -3.53 -31.69
N ARG A 238 9.13 -2.40 -31.00
CA ARG A 238 10.43 -1.81 -30.71
C ARG A 238 11.02 -2.47 -29.47
N LYS A 239 12.35 -2.50 -29.40
CA LYS A 239 13.05 -2.93 -28.18
C LYS A 239 12.66 -1.97 -27.05
N SER A 240 11.97 -2.50 -26.04
CA SER A 240 11.60 -1.74 -24.86
C SER A 240 12.82 -1.40 -24.01
N THR A 241 12.82 -0.21 -23.41
CA THR A 241 13.81 0.27 -22.44
C THR A 241 13.31 0.18 -21.00
N ILE A 242 12.14 -0.43 -20.78
CA ILE A 242 11.53 -0.62 -19.46
C ILE A 242 12.46 -1.43 -18.56
N THR A 243 12.74 -0.89 -17.38
CA THR A 243 13.53 -1.53 -16.33
C THR A 243 12.63 -1.97 -15.18
N GLU A 244 13.26 -2.53 -14.16
CA GLU A 244 12.59 -2.90 -12.91
C GLU A 244 11.85 -1.72 -12.27
N SER A 245 12.43 -0.51 -12.31
CA SER A 245 11.86 0.68 -11.69
C SER A 245 10.50 1.04 -12.28
N GLU A 246 10.36 0.98 -13.61
CA GLU A 246 9.09 1.24 -14.28
C GLU A 246 8.04 0.15 -13.97
N ALA A 247 8.46 -1.12 -13.90
CA ALA A 247 7.56 -2.22 -13.54
C ALA A 247 7.06 -2.11 -12.09
N TYR A 248 7.95 -1.79 -11.16
CA TYR A 248 7.59 -1.58 -9.76
C TYR A 248 6.64 -0.38 -9.61
N THR A 249 6.95 0.72 -10.30
CA THR A 249 6.09 1.89 -10.35
C THR A 249 4.72 1.57 -10.93
N SER A 250 4.65 0.70 -11.94
CA SER A 250 3.38 0.27 -12.55
C SER A 250 2.52 -0.55 -11.60
N LEU A 251 3.11 -1.43 -10.78
CA LEU A 251 2.41 -2.16 -9.72
C LEU A 251 1.87 -1.20 -8.64
N ALA A 252 2.69 -0.24 -8.22
CA ALA A 252 2.29 0.80 -7.27
C ALA A 252 1.12 1.65 -7.80
N LEU A 253 1.16 2.02 -9.08
CA LEU A 253 0.09 2.75 -9.74
C LEU A 253 -1.17 1.93 -9.87
N LEU A 254 -1.09 0.64 -10.23
CA LEU A 254 -2.24 -0.25 -10.27
C LEU A 254 -2.95 -0.32 -8.91
N LEU A 255 -2.18 -0.46 -7.82
CA LEU A 255 -2.73 -0.45 -6.46
C LEU A 255 -3.42 0.87 -6.14
N ARG A 256 -2.79 2.01 -6.44
CA ARG A 256 -3.40 3.34 -6.28
C ARG A 256 -4.66 3.49 -7.11
N CYS A 257 -4.69 2.97 -8.34
CA CYS A 257 -5.88 2.99 -9.20
C CYS A 257 -7.03 2.19 -8.58
N ALA A 258 -6.75 1.00 -8.06
CA ALA A 258 -7.74 0.15 -7.40
C ALA A 258 -8.31 0.83 -6.15
N GLN A 259 -7.46 1.43 -5.33
CA GLN A 259 -7.84 2.21 -4.15
C GLN A 259 -8.68 3.44 -4.52
N PHE A 260 -8.24 4.22 -5.51
CA PHE A 260 -8.96 5.38 -6.00
C PHE A 260 -10.36 5.01 -6.52
N ALA A 261 -10.45 3.95 -7.33
CA ALA A 261 -11.70 3.47 -7.88
C ALA A 261 -12.64 2.95 -6.78
N GLN A 262 -12.12 2.27 -5.75
CA GLN A 262 -12.90 1.85 -4.60
C GLN A 262 -13.38 3.06 -3.76
N GLY A 263 -12.49 3.99 -3.44
CA GLY A 263 -12.80 5.17 -2.61
C GLY A 263 -13.82 6.10 -3.27
N ASN A 264 -13.84 6.14 -4.60
CA ASN A 264 -14.78 6.95 -5.39
C ASN A 264 -15.89 6.12 -6.04
N TYR A 265 -16.08 4.86 -5.63
CA TYR A 265 -16.91 3.89 -6.34
C TYR A 265 -18.32 4.43 -6.62
N GLN A 266 -19.00 4.94 -5.59
CA GLN A 266 -20.35 5.49 -5.74
C GLN A 266 -20.40 6.67 -6.71
N SER A 267 -19.43 7.58 -6.66
CA SER A 267 -19.39 8.72 -7.59
C SER A 267 -19.13 8.27 -9.03
N LEU A 268 -18.29 7.25 -9.22
CA LEU A 268 -17.94 6.71 -10.53
C LEU A 268 -19.05 5.84 -11.15
N THR A 269 -19.91 5.22 -10.33
CA THR A 269 -20.98 4.31 -10.81
C THR A 269 -22.39 4.89 -10.75
N SER A 270 -22.62 5.99 -10.03
CA SER A 270 -23.94 6.62 -10.03
C SER A 270 -24.27 7.26 -11.38
N LYS A 271 -25.49 7.01 -11.88
CA LYS A 271 -26.08 7.85 -12.93
C LYS A 271 -26.41 9.20 -12.29
N LEU A 272 -25.97 10.29 -12.90
CA LEU A 272 -26.43 11.62 -12.48
C LEU A 272 -27.94 11.67 -12.74
N ALA A 273 -28.71 12.12 -11.75
CA ALA A 273 -30.12 12.39 -11.94
C ALA A 273 -30.26 13.44 -13.05
N GLU A 274 -31.09 13.14 -14.06
CA GLU A 274 -31.46 14.07 -15.13
C GLU A 274 -32.20 15.30 -14.58
#